data_AF-A0A8S2YDJ0-F1
#
_entry.id   AF-A0A8S2YDJ0-F1
#
_cell.length_a   1.000
_cell.length_b   1.000
_cell.length_c   1.000
_cell.angle_alpha   90.00
_cell.angle_beta   90.00
_cell.angle_gamma   90.00
#
_symmetry.space_group_name_H-M   'P 1'
#
loop_
_entity.id
_entity.type
_entity.pdbx_description
1 polymer ?
#
loop_
_entity_poly.entity_id
_entity_poly.type
_entity_poly.pdbx_seq_one_letter_code
_entity_poly.pdbx_strand_id
1 'polypeptide(L)'
;MPTTLSGVLVYVSSLSTGAGWCFPFLGFSSSGAIIAQVTNSSNTVTSVNGPIIQTGPFWTHIVQTFSSTNGTRLYVDGSVRASSNGSTGGSYSASGVQNYVTLGSNQGQSCSTTGDIVLG
;
A
#
# COMPACT_ATOMS: atom_id res chain seq x y z
N MET A 1 15.07 -4.57 -7.23
CA MET A 1 13.78 -4.33 -7.92
C MET A 1 12.96 -5.59 -7.84
N PRO A 2 11.63 -5.52 -7.74
CA PRO A 2 10.79 -6.71 -7.74
C PRO A 2 11.03 -7.49 -9.03
N THR A 3 11.47 -8.74 -8.92
CA THR A 3 11.64 -9.64 -10.08
C THR A 3 10.37 -10.42 -10.39
N THR A 4 9.40 -10.39 -9.46
CA THR A 4 8.09 -11.01 -9.55
C THR A 4 7.01 -10.01 -9.16
N LEU A 5 5.81 -10.17 -9.72
CA LEU A 5 4.63 -9.35 -9.41
C LEU A 5 3.89 -9.90 -8.18
N SER A 6 4.61 -10.00 -7.06
CA SER A 6 4.09 -10.56 -5.82
C SER A 6 4.69 -9.88 -4.60
N GLY A 7 3.97 -9.95 -3.48
CA GLY A 7 4.46 -9.45 -2.19
C GLY A 7 4.19 -7.97 -1.96
N VAL A 8 4.68 -7.50 -0.81
CA VAL A 8 4.55 -6.12 -0.36
C VAL A 8 5.81 -5.34 -0.74
N LEU A 9 5.61 -4.18 -1.36
CA LEU A 9 6.70 -3.26 -1.71
C LEU A 9 7.02 -2.32 -0.56
N VAL A 10 5.99 -1.81 0.11
CA VAL A 10 6.10 -0.80 1.15
C VAL A 10 5.27 -1.22 2.35
N TYR A 11 5.91 -1.38 3.50
CA TYR A 11 5.26 -1.49 4.80
C TYR A 11 5.36 -0.16 5.53
N VAL A 12 4.36 0.14 6.36
CA VAL A 12 4.40 1.24 7.33
C VAL A 12 4.21 0.67 8.73
N SER A 13 5.03 1.09 9.69
CA SER A 13 4.98 0.64 11.08
C SER A 13 5.11 1.79 12.08
N SER A 14 4.63 1.62 13.31
CA SER A 14 4.80 2.61 14.40
C SER A 14 6.16 2.48 15.10
N LEU A 15 6.83 1.34 14.97
CA LEU A 15 8.15 1.07 15.56
C LEU A 15 9.21 0.94 14.47
N SER A 16 10.43 1.39 14.78
CA SER A 16 11.60 1.30 13.90
C SER A 16 11.98 -0.14 13.53
N THR A 17 11.51 -1.11 14.30
CA THR A 17 11.73 -2.55 14.10
C THR A 17 10.73 -3.20 13.14
N GLY A 18 9.80 -2.44 12.55
CA GLY A 18 8.74 -3.00 11.69
C GLY A 18 7.54 -3.59 12.45
N ALA A 19 7.51 -3.43 13.78
CA ALA A 19 6.45 -3.94 14.66
C ALA A 19 5.45 -2.85 15.11
N GLY A 20 4.50 -3.22 15.98
CA GLY A 20 3.48 -2.35 16.54
C GLY A 20 2.25 -2.24 15.62
N TRP A 21 1.72 -1.03 15.44
CA TRP A 21 0.80 -0.78 14.33
C TRP A 21 1.61 -0.95 13.05
N CYS A 22 1.33 -1.98 12.28
CA CYS A 22 2.02 -2.22 11.01
C CYS A 22 1.06 -2.70 9.93
N PHE A 23 1.24 -2.18 8.72
CA PHE A 23 0.33 -2.40 7.61
C PHE A 23 1.05 -2.35 6.24
N PRO A 24 0.75 -3.28 5.31
CA PRO A 24 1.23 -3.19 3.93
C PRO A 24 0.51 -2.03 3.21
N PHE A 25 1.29 -1.06 2.73
CA PHE A 25 0.76 0.17 2.11
C PHE A 25 0.66 0.05 0.59
N LEU A 26 1.69 -0.52 -0.03
CA LEU A 26 1.82 -0.70 -1.47
C LEU A 26 2.40 -2.08 -1.76
N GLY A 27 1.84 -2.80 -2.72
CA GLY A 27 2.27 -4.14 -3.06
C GLY A 27 1.52 -4.69 -4.26
N PHE A 28 1.58 -6.00 -4.46
CA PHE A 28 0.89 -6.67 -5.56
C PHE A 28 -0.26 -7.53 -5.05
N SER A 29 -1.33 -7.60 -5.84
CA SER A 29 -2.39 -8.60 -5.65
C SER A 29 -1.94 -9.98 -6.12
N SER A 30 -2.78 -11.00 -5.89
CA SER A 30 -2.57 -12.36 -6.38
C SER A 30 -2.54 -12.46 -7.91
N SER A 31 -3.13 -11.49 -8.60
CA SER A 31 -3.10 -11.38 -10.06
C SER A 31 -1.87 -10.62 -10.60
N GLY A 32 -1.04 -10.06 -9.71
CA GLY A 32 0.11 -9.23 -10.07
C GLY A 32 -0.22 -7.76 -10.35
N ALA A 33 -1.47 -7.34 -10.20
CA ALA A 33 -1.84 -5.92 -10.26
C ALA A 33 -1.22 -5.14 -9.09
N ILE A 34 -0.74 -3.92 -9.34
CA ILE A 34 -0.26 -3.03 -8.27
C ILE A 34 -1.44 -2.55 -7.42
N ILE A 35 -1.33 -2.67 -6.10
CA ILE A 35 -2.35 -2.30 -5.12
C ILE A 35 -1.78 -1.22 -4.22
N ALA A 36 -2.54 -0.14 -4.06
CA ALA A 36 -2.34 0.85 -3.01
C ALA A 36 -3.48 0.73 -2.01
N GLN A 37 -3.16 0.76 -0.72
CA GLN A 37 -4.18 0.63 0.31
C GLN A 37 -3.86 1.47 1.54
N VAL A 38 -4.94 1.83 2.24
CA VAL A 38 -4.92 2.57 3.49
C VAL A 38 -5.84 1.88 4.48
N THR A 39 -5.63 2.14 5.77
CA THR A 39 -6.48 1.62 6.85
C THR A 39 -7.06 2.75 7.66
N ASN A 40 -8.27 2.53 8.21
CA ASN A 40 -8.92 3.49 9.11
C ASN A 40 -8.72 3.09 10.59
N SER A 41 -9.26 3.90 11.51
CA SER A 41 -9.14 3.66 12.95
C SER A 41 -9.82 2.38 13.44
N SER A 42 -10.69 1.79 12.63
CA SER A 42 -11.36 0.51 12.88
C SER A 42 -10.64 -0.67 12.21
N ASN A 43 -9.40 -0.47 11.74
CA ASN A 43 -8.61 -1.43 10.97
C ASN A 43 -9.30 -1.92 9.67
N THR A 44 -10.28 -1.18 9.17
CA THR A 44 -10.89 -1.48 7.87
C THR A 44 -9.98 -0.97 6.77
N VAL A 45 -9.70 -1.84 5.80
CA VAL A 45 -8.81 -1.56 4.69
C VAL A 45 -9.59 -1.06 3.49
N THR A 46 -9.13 0.04 2.92
CA THR A 46 -9.56 0.54 1.61
C THR A 46 -8.42 0.33 0.63
N SER A 47 -8.62 -0.59 -0.31
CA SER A 47 -7.67 -0.89 -1.39
C SER A 47 -8.13 -0.29 -2.71
N VAL A 48 -7.18 0.13 -3.53
CA VAL A 48 -7.40 0.51 -4.93
C VAL A 48 -6.51 -0.32 -5.82
N ASN A 49 -7.12 -0.95 -6.82
CA ASN A 49 -6.47 -1.95 -7.65
C ASN A 49 -6.08 -1.29 -8.97
N GLY A 50 -4.78 -1.13 -9.18
CA GLY A 50 -4.21 -0.59 -10.41
C GLY A 50 -4.01 -1.65 -11.49
N PRO A 51 -3.27 -1.31 -12.55
CA PRO A 51 -2.94 -2.24 -13.61
C PRO A 51 -1.86 -3.24 -13.18
N ILE A 52 -1.67 -4.28 -13.98
CA ILE A 52 -0.44 -5.07 -13.95
C ILE A 52 0.66 -4.20 -14.58
N ILE A 53 1.76 -4.00 -13.86
CA ILE A 53 2.92 -3.21 -14.34
C ILE A 53 4.03 -4.14 -14.83
N GLN A 54 4.88 -3.64 -15.72
CA GLN A 54 6.07 -4.37 -16.14
C GLN A 54 7.18 -4.19 -15.09
N THR A 55 7.80 -5.28 -14.64
CA THR A 55 8.90 -5.25 -13.67
C THR A 55 10.28 -5.07 -14.31
N GLY A 56 10.34 -4.96 -15.64
CA GLY A 56 11.53 -4.65 -16.42
C GLY A 56 11.26 -4.68 -17.93
N PRO A 57 12.15 -4.11 -18.77
CA PRO A 57 13.40 -3.41 -18.41
C PRO A 57 13.21 -1.92 -18.07
N PHE A 58 11.98 -1.41 -18.12
CA PHE A 58 11.70 0.02 -17.95
C PHE A 58 11.40 0.39 -16.50
N TRP A 59 11.79 1.61 -16.11
CA TRP A 59 11.37 2.18 -14.83
C TRP A 59 9.90 2.58 -14.89
N THR A 60 9.14 2.16 -13.88
CA THR A 60 7.76 2.58 -13.66
C THR A 60 7.70 3.47 -12.43
N HIS A 61 7.13 4.67 -12.54
CA HIS A 61 6.94 5.56 -11.40
C HIS A 61 5.55 5.35 -10.79
N ILE A 62 5.51 5.04 -9.50
CA ILE A 62 4.27 4.75 -8.77
C ILE A 62 4.10 5.77 -7.65
N VAL A 63 2.92 6.39 -7.57
CA VAL A 63 2.57 7.30 -6.48
C VAL A 63 1.25 6.88 -5.86
N GLN A 64 1.24 6.79 -4.54
CA GLN A 64 0.02 6.66 -3.74
C GLN A 64 -0.22 7.98 -2.99
N THR A 65 -1.43 8.50 -3.07
CA THR A 65 -1.87 9.63 -2.24
C THR A 65 -3.17 9.30 -1.52
N PHE A 66 -3.43 9.99 -0.42
CA PHE A 66 -4.71 9.94 0.29
C PHE A 66 -5.14 11.36 0.67
N SER A 67 -6.45 11.64 0.57
CA SER A 67 -7.08 12.76 1.26
C SER A 67 -8.51 12.38 1.65
N SER A 68 -9.05 13.01 2.70
CA SER A 68 -10.44 12.80 3.11
C SER A 68 -11.43 13.16 2.00
N THR A 69 -11.14 14.16 1.17
CA THR A 69 -12.03 14.58 0.09
C THR A 69 -11.93 13.69 -1.15
N ASN A 70 -10.73 13.23 -1.51
CA ASN A 70 -10.50 12.53 -2.78
C ASN A 70 -10.23 11.03 -2.66
N GLY A 71 -10.23 10.49 -1.44
CA GLY A 71 -9.90 9.11 -1.16
C GLY A 71 -8.44 8.78 -1.45
N THR A 72 -8.16 7.49 -1.60
CA THR A 72 -6.87 6.96 -2.03
C THR A 72 -6.78 7.06 -3.54
N ARG A 73 -5.65 7.54 -4.06
CA ARG A 73 -5.35 7.55 -5.49
C ARG A 73 -4.03 6.88 -5.77
N LEU A 74 -4.03 6.05 -6.81
CA LEU A 74 -2.86 5.37 -7.34
C LEU A 74 -2.53 5.95 -8.72
N TYR A 75 -1.31 6.44 -8.87
CA TYR A 75 -0.77 6.95 -10.12
C TYR A 75 0.31 6.01 -10.62
N VAL A 76 0.33 5.81 -11.95
CA VAL A 76 1.40 5.11 -12.66
C VAL A 76 1.85 6.02 -13.80
N ASP A 77 3.13 6.38 -13.79
CA ASP A 77 3.78 7.31 -14.73
C ASP A 77 3.03 8.64 -14.84
N GLY A 78 2.67 9.20 -13.68
CA GLY A 78 2.03 10.51 -13.55
C GLY A 78 0.52 10.53 -13.83
N SER A 79 -0.07 9.43 -14.29
CA SER A 79 -1.51 9.33 -14.57
C SER A 79 -2.24 8.55 -13.48
N VAL A 80 -3.41 9.03 -13.04
CA VAL A 80 -4.28 8.27 -12.12
C VAL A 80 -4.72 6.99 -12.81
N ARG A 81 -4.50 5.85 -12.17
CA ARG A 81 -4.92 4.52 -12.66
C ARG A 81 -6.02 3.89 -11.83
N ALA A 82 -6.08 4.20 -10.54
CA ALA A 82 -7.14 3.71 -9.66
C ALA A 82 -7.40 4.74 -8.55
N SER A 83 -8.63 4.76 -8.05
CA SER A 83 -9.03 5.63 -6.95
C SER A 83 -10.21 5.07 -6.16
N SER A 84 -10.27 5.38 -4.87
CA SER A 84 -11.46 5.22 -4.06
C SER A 84 -12.22 6.55 -3.95
N ASN A 85 -13.51 6.50 -3.59
CA ASN A 85 -14.27 7.72 -3.31
C ASN A 85 -13.93 8.23 -1.90
N GLY A 86 -13.76 9.53 -1.73
CA GLY A 86 -13.45 10.14 -0.42
C GLY A 86 -14.56 9.95 0.63
N SER A 87 -15.82 9.89 0.20
CA SER A 87 -16.98 9.70 1.09
C SER A 87 -17.15 8.27 1.62
N THR A 88 -16.62 7.26 0.91
CA THR A 88 -16.65 5.85 1.33
C THR A 88 -15.27 5.33 1.75
N GLY A 89 -14.20 6.09 1.47
CA GLY A 89 -12.80 5.66 1.64
C GLY A 89 -12.32 5.58 3.09
N GLY A 90 -13.14 6.04 4.04
CA GLY A 90 -12.79 6.07 5.46
C GLY A 90 -11.68 7.08 5.76
N SER A 91 -11.69 7.62 6.97
CA SER A 91 -10.58 8.42 7.47
C SER A 91 -9.35 7.52 7.55
N TYR A 92 -8.36 7.69 6.67
CA TYR A 92 -7.04 7.08 6.90
C TYR A 92 -6.60 7.42 8.31
N SER A 93 -6.31 6.39 9.09
CA SER A 93 -5.79 6.52 10.45
C SER A 93 -4.43 5.86 10.50
N ALA A 94 -3.41 6.68 10.65
CA ALA A 94 -2.07 6.20 10.97
C ALA A 94 -2.00 5.75 12.45
N SER A 95 -0.79 5.41 12.91
CA SER A 95 -0.53 4.97 14.30
C SER A 95 -0.74 6.04 15.39
N GLY A 96 -0.98 7.31 15.03
CA GLY A 96 -1.03 8.44 15.97
C GLY A 96 0.34 8.89 16.51
N VAL A 97 1.43 8.25 16.06
CA VAL A 97 2.82 8.58 16.40
C VAL A 97 3.67 8.64 15.12
N GLN A 98 5.00 8.80 15.27
CA GLN A 98 5.92 8.69 14.15
C GLN A 98 5.82 7.30 13.50
N ASN A 99 5.75 7.29 12.17
CA ASN A 99 5.73 6.05 11.40
C ASN A 99 7.08 5.83 10.70
N TYR A 100 7.42 4.57 10.54
CA TYR A 100 8.58 4.07 9.83
C TYR A 100 8.12 3.39 8.54
N VAL A 101 8.92 3.52 7.50
CA VAL A 101 8.65 2.91 6.20
C VAL A 101 9.76 1.90 5.92
N THR A 102 9.38 0.66 5.59
CA THR A 102 10.34 -0.36 5.16
C THR A 102 9.98 -0.88 3.77
N LEU A 103 11.00 -1.24 3.00
CA LEU A 103 10.86 -1.64 1.60
C LEU A 103 11.13 -3.13 1.44
N GLY A 104 10.21 -3.85 0.80
CA GLY A 104 10.32 -5.28 0.46
C GLY A 104 10.28 -6.26 1.64
N SER A 105 10.56 -5.82 2.87
CA SER A 105 10.51 -6.61 4.09
C SER A 105 10.10 -5.75 5.28
N ASN A 106 9.37 -6.33 6.23
CA ASN A 106 9.02 -5.73 7.51
C ASN A 106 9.96 -6.17 8.64
N GLN A 107 11.21 -6.51 8.31
CA GLN A 107 12.25 -6.92 9.27
C GLN A 107 11.89 -8.21 10.04
N GLY A 108 11.17 -9.12 9.39
CA GLY A 108 10.80 -10.44 9.94
C GLY A 108 9.67 -10.39 10.96
N GLN A 109 8.98 -9.26 11.09
CA GLN A 109 7.81 -9.12 11.94
C GLN A 109 6.55 -9.64 11.23
N SER A 110 5.43 -9.75 11.94
CA SER A 110 4.12 -10.03 11.32
C SER A 110 3.29 -8.75 11.36
N CYS A 111 3.05 -8.14 10.20
CA CYS A 111 2.17 -6.98 10.07
C CYS A 111 0.73 -7.43 9.83
N SER A 112 -0.25 -6.52 9.99
CA SER A 112 -1.63 -6.83 9.63
C SER A 112 -1.70 -7.34 8.20
N THR A 113 -2.35 -8.49 8.00
CA THR A 113 -2.49 -9.17 6.71
C THR A 113 -3.77 -8.76 5.97
N THR A 114 -4.53 -7.83 6.54
CA THR A 114 -5.82 -7.41 5.98
C THR A 114 -5.60 -6.58 4.72
N GLY A 115 -6.42 -6.81 3.69
CA GLY A 115 -6.40 -6.10 2.42
C GLY A 115 -6.14 -7.00 1.21
N ASP A 116 -5.98 -6.38 0.06
CA ASP A 116 -5.87 -7.06 -1.24
C ASP A 116 -4.41 -7.33 -1.67
N ILE A 117 -3.44 -6.81 -0.92
CA ILE A 117 -2.00 -7.11 -1.16
C ILE A 117 -1.69 -8.52 -0.67
N VAL A 118 -1.09 -9.33 -1.54
CA VAL A 118 -0.58 -10.66 -1.18
C VAL A 118 0.71 -10.53 -0.39
N LEU A 119 0.76 -11.22 0.75
CA LEU A 119 2.00 -11.39 1.52
C LEU A 119 2.87 -12.44 0.83
N GLY A 120 4.13 -12.06 0.59
CA GLY A 120 5.16 -12.95 0.05
C GLY A 120 5.83 -13.79 1.12
#